data_AF-A0A1Q5SU15-F1
#
_entry.id   AF-A0A1Q5SU15-F1
#
_cell.length_a   1.000
_cell.length_b   1.000
_cell.length_c   1.000
_cell.angle_alpha   90.00
_cell.angle_beta   90.00
_cell.angle_gamma   90.00
#
_symmetry.space_group_name_H-M   'P 1'
#
loop_
_entity.id
_entity.type
_entity.pdbx_description
1 polymer ?
#
loop_
_entity_poly.entity_id
_entity_poly.type
_entity_poly.pdbx_seq_one_letter_code
_entity_poly.pdbx_strand_id
1 'polypeptide(L)'
;MIHMIVYQEADLRQKASRCIEYIQEALQNRDYETMAIEISELQYLVRQLQELERKEARRQQLLSIIRDMQRRGIQIDFVKLGEERNV
;
A
#
# COMPACT_ATOMS: atom_id res chain seq x y z
N MET A 1 -8.31 8.29 7.62
CA MET A 1 -7.05 7.54 7.42
C MET A 1 -7.20 6.29 6.55
N ILE A 2 -8.19 5.40 6.80
CA ILE A 2 -8.45 4.23 5.91
C ILE A 2 -8.73 4.67 4.47
N HIS A 3 -9.54 5.71 4.27
CA HIS A 3 -9.76 6.32 2.95
C HIS A 3 -8.48 6.81 2.27
N MET A 4 -7.47 7.24 3.04
CA MET A 4 -6.21 7.77 2.49
C MET A 4 -5.31 6.63 1.97
N ILE A 5 -5.29 5.49 2.68
CA ILE A 5 -4.55 4.29 2.26
C ILE A 5 -5.19 3.67 1.01
N VAL A 6 -6.52 3.56 0.99
CA VAL A 6 -7.25 3.04 -0.19
C VAL A 6 -7.04 3.93 -1.41
N TYR A 7 -7.05 5.26 -1.21
CA TYR A 7 -6.76 6.21 -2.30
C TYR A 7 -5.31 6.11 -2.79
N GLN A 8 -4.35 5.98 -1.87
CA GLN A 8 -2.95 5.81 -2.21
C GLN A 8 -2.69 4.50 -2.97
N GLU A 9 -3.33 3.40 -2.56
CA GLU A 9 -3.24 2.13 -3.27
C GLU A 9 -3.85 2.21 -4.68
N ALA A 10 -5.00 2.87 -4.83
CA ALA A 10 -5.63 3.08 -6.13
C ALA A 10 -4.76 3.92 -7.07
N ASP A 11 -4.14 5.00 -6.58
CA ASP A 11 -3.21 5.83 -7.35
C ASP A 11 -1.98 5.04 -7.80
N LEU A 12 -1.37 4.26 -6.89
CA LEU A 12 -0.23 3.40 -7.23
C LEU A 12 -0.59 2.34 -8.28
N ARG A 13 -1.77 1.71 -8.16
CA ARG A 13 -2.27 0.76 -9.16
C ARG A 13 -2.50 1.43 -10.51
N GLN A 14 -3.10 2.62 -10.53
CA GLN A 14 -3.32 3.38 -11.77
C GLN A 14 -1.99 3.76 -12.45
N LYS A 15 -0.99 4.21 -11.68
CA LYS A 15 0.35 4.50 -12.20
C LYS A 15 1.01 3.24 -12.77
N ALA A 16 0.93 2.11 -12.06
CA ALA A 16 1.49 0.85 -12.53
C ALA A 16 0.84 0.39 -13.85
N SER A 17 -0.49 0.52 -13.98
CA SER A 17 -1.19 0.22 -15.24
C SER A 17 -0.68 1.08 -16.40
N ARG A 18 -0.47 2.39 -16.18
CA ARG A 18 0.10 3.27 -17.23
C ARG A 18 1.51 2.87 -17.63
N CYS A 19 2.38 2.52 -16.68
CA CYS A 19 3.72 2.01 -17.01
C CYS A 19 3.64 0.76 -17.90
N ILE A 20 2.69 -0.15 -17.65
CA ILE A 20 2.49 -1.34 -18.49
C ILE A 20 2.06 -0.94 -19.92
N GLU A 21 1.15 0.02 -20.06
CA GLU A 21 0.73 0.56 -21.35
C GLU A 21 1.93 1.16 -22.12
N TYR A 22 2.76 1.98 -21.45
CA TYR A 22 3.94 2.57 -22.07
C TYR A 22 5.03 1.56 -22.42
N ILE A 23 5.23 0.51 -21.59
CA ILE A 23 6.13 -0.61 -21.92
C ILE A 23 5.65 -1.30 -23.20
N GLN A 24 4.34 -1.54 -23.33
CA GLN A 24 3.78 -2.18 -24.51
C GLN A 24 3.98 -1.32 -25.77
N GLU A 25 3.70 -0.01 -25.69
CA GLU A 25 3.91 0.93 -26.79
C GLU A 25 5.38 1.03 -27.19
N ALA A 26 6.28 1.17 -26.20
CA ALA A 26 7.72 1.22 -26.41
C ALA A 26 8.25 -0.06 -27.08
N LEU A 27 7.75 -1.23 -26.67
CA LEU A 27 8.11 -2.51 -27.29
C LEU A 27 7.67 -2.58 -28.76
N GLN A 28 6.46 -2.11 -29.08
CA GLN A 28 5.95 -2.07 -30.46
C GLN A 28 6.79 -1.13 -31.35
N ASN A 29 7.23 -0.01 -30.79
CA ASN A 29 8.02 1.00 -31.48
C ASN A 29 9.54 0.71 -31.47
N ARG A 30 9.98 -0.38 -30.81
CA ARG A 30 11.40 -0.72 -30.59
C ARG A 30 12.17 0.37 -29.83
N ASP A 31 11.47 1.13 -29.01
CA ASP A 31 12.05 2.12 -28.10
C ASP A 31 12.47 1.44 -26.80
N TYR A 32 13.65 0.83 -26.81
CA TYR A 32 14.17 0.10 -25.66
C TYR A 32 14.61 1.00 -24.50
N GLU A 33 14.86 2.29 -24.77
CA GLU A 33 15.23 3.26 -23.74
C GLU A 33 14.02 3.59 -22.87
N THR A 34 12.90 3.98 -23.50
CA THR A 34 11.63 4.20 -22.79
C THR A 34 11.19 2.93 -22.08
N MET A 35 11.33 1.76 -22.70
CA MET A 35 11.00 0.47 -22.07
C MET A 35 11.81 0.25 -20.77
N ALA A 36 13.11 0.54 -20.76
CA ALA A 36 13.95 0.35 -19.57
C ALA A 36 13.57 1.30 -18.42
N ILE A 37 13.21 2.55 -18.75
CA ILE A 37 12.73 3.55 -17.79
C ILE A 37 11.42 3.07 -17.16
N GLU A 38 10.43 2.72 -17.98
CA GLU A 38 9.11 2.33 -17.50
C GLU A 38 9.12 1.02 -16.71
N ILE A 39 10.00 0.07 -17.06
CA ILE A 39 10.21 -1.15 -16.24
C ILE A 39 10.76 -0.80 -14.86
N SER A 40 11.70 0.13 -14.78
CA SER A 40 12.30 0.55 -13.52
C SER A 40 11.28 1.24 -12.62
N GLU A 41 10.44 2.11 -13.20
CA GLU A 41 9.33 2.75 -12.49
C GLU A 41 8.29 1.73 -12.02
N LEU A 42 7.92 0.78 -12.88
CA LEU A 42 6.99 -0.29 -12.51
C LEU A 42 7.52 -1.13 -11.33
N GLN A 43 8.81 -1.45 -11.31
CA GLN A 43 9.44 -2.15 -10.18
C GLN A 43 9.36 -1.33 -8.89
N TYR A 44 9.56 -0.01 -8.96
CA TYR A 44 9.41 0.87 -7.82
C TYR A 44 7.97 0.87 -7.28
N LEU A 45 6.98 1.02 -8.17
CA LEU A 45 5.55 1.02 -7.81
C LEU A 45 5.11 -0.30 -7.19
N VAL A 46 5.59 -1.45 -7.71
CA VAL A 46 5.33 -2.77 -7.14
C VAL A 46 5.88 -2.89 -5.71
N ARG A 47 7.07 -2.37 -5.43
CA ARG A 47 7.63 -2.36 -4.07
C ARG A 47 6.75 -1.53 -3.11
N GLN A 48 6.28 -0.36 -3.56
CA GLN A 48 5.37 0.48 -2.76
C GLN A 48 4.05 -0.25 -2.44
N LEU A 49 3.47 -0.95 -3.42
CA LEU A 49 2.27 -1.76 -3.22
C LEU A 49 2.50 -2.90 -2.21
N GLN A 50 3.62 -3.60 -2.31
CA GLN A 50 3.99 -4.65 -1.33
C GLN A 50 4.20 -4.09 0.08
N GLU A 51 4.73 -2.88 0.22
CA GLU A 51 4.86 -2.23 1.52
C GLU A 51 3.50 -1.90 2.15
N LEU A 52 2.54 -1.45 1.33
CA LEU A 52 1.17 -1.22 1.80
C LEU A 52 0.52 -2.51 2.28
N GLU A 53 0.65 -3.60 1.51
CA GLU A 53 0.12 -4.92 1.90
C GLU A 53 0.73 -5.40 3.23
N ARG A 54 2.05 -5.28 3.40
CA ARG A 54 2.74 -5.62 4.66
C ARG A 54 2.31 -4.74 5.83
N LYS A 55 1.99 -3.46 5.60
CA LYS A 55 1.47 -2.56 6.64
C LYS A 55 0.07 -2.99 7.07
N GLU A 56 -0.79 -3.35 6.12
CA GLU A 56 -2.14 -3.81 6.42
C GLU A 56 -2.13 -5.16 7.15
N ALA A 57 -1.31 -6.12 6.72
CA ALA A 57 -1.15 -7.39 7.41
C ALA A 57 -0.66 -7.21 8.86
N ARG A 58 0.35 -6.35 9.09
CA ARG A 58 0.83 -6.01 10.44
C ARG A 58 -0.25 -5.34 11.28
N ARG A 59 -1.07 -4.46 10.69
CA ARG A 59 -2.18 -3.80 11.38
C ARG A 59 -3.24 -4.82 11.81
N GLN A 60 -3.59 -5.78 10.95
CA GLN A 60 -4.54 -6.85 11.29
C GLN A 60 -4.02 -7.74 12.42
N GLN A 61 -2.72 -8.10 12.38
CA GLN A 61 -2.07 -8.84 13.45
C GLN A 61 -2.13 -8.08 14.78
N LEU A 62 -1.79 -6.78 14.78
CA LEU A 62 -1.87 -5.94 15.97
C LEU A 62 -3.29 -5.88 16.54
N LEU A 63 -4.31 -5.69 15.69
CA LEU A 63 -5.71 -5.67 16.10
C LEU A 63 -6.16 -7.02 16.69
N SER A 64 -5.67 -8.13 16.15
CA SER A 64 -5.96 -9.46 16.70
C SER A 64 -5.37 -9.63 18.10
N ILE A 65 -4.14 -9.18 18.33
CA ILE A 65 -3.46 -9.21 19.64
C ILE A 65 -4.22 -8.33 20.64
N ILE A 66 -4.61 -7.11 20.23
CA ILE A 66 -5.39 -6.20 21.09
C ILE A 66 -6.71 -6.86 21.52
N ARG A 67 -7.44 -7.49 20.60
CA ARG A 67 -8.70 -8.18 20.92
C ARG A 67 -8.48 -9.34 21.90
N ASP A 68 -7.41 -10.11 21.73
CA ASP A 68 -7.09 -11.22 22.63
C ASP A 68 -6.67 -10.74 24.02
N MET A 69 -5.93 -9.63 24.10
CA MET A 69 -5.57 -8.99 25.38
C MET A 69 -6.81 -8.42 26.09
N GLN A 70 -7.73 -7.78 25.35
CA GLN A 70 -9.01 -7.31 25.89
C GLN A 70 -9.85 -8.47 26.44
N ARG A 71 -9.91 -9.61 25.74
CA ARG A 71 -10.60 -10.83 26.23
C ARG A 71 -10.01 -11.36 27.55
N ARG A 72 -8.71 -11.15 27.77
CA ARG A 72 -8.01 -11.53 29.00
C ARG A 72 -8.15 -10.49 30.13
N GLY A 73 -8.94 -9.43 29.91
CA GLY A 73 -9.15 -8.36 30.88
C GLY A 73 -8.00 -7.38 31.00
N ILE A 74 -7.03 -7.41 30.07
CA ILE A 74 -5.89 -6.50 30.06
C ILE A 74 -6.31 -5.22 29.34
N GLN A 75 -6.42 -4.11 30.08
CA GLN A 75 -6.63 -2.78 29.50
C GLN A 75 -5.34 -2.29 28.85
N ILE A 76 -5.44 -1.89 27.59
CA ILE A 76 -4.34 -1.32 26.82
C ILE A 76 -4.62 0.16 26.60
N ASP A 77 -3.79 1.05 27.17
CA ASP A 77 -3.94 2.51 27.07
C ASP A 77 -3.75 3.08 25.65
N PHE A 78 -3.22 2.30 24.70
CA PHE A 78 -3.08 2.73 23.30
C PHE A 78 -4.42 2.98 22.58
N VAL A 79 -5.56 2.52 23.13
CA VAL A 79 -6.89 2.74 22.54
C VAL A 79 -7.30 4.23 22.58
N LYS A 80 -6.85 5.00 23.59
CA LYS A 80 -7.20 6.43 23.71
C LYS A 80 -6.58 7.32 22.61
N LEU A 81 -5.45 6.93 22.04
CA LEU A 81 -4.78 7.68 20.97
C LEU A 81 -5.53 7.64 19.62
N GLY A 82 -6.45 6.69 19.43
CA GLY A 82 -7.29 6.59 18.24
C GLY A 82 -8.66 7.28 18.37
N GLU A 83 -9.18 7.39 19.58
CA GLU A 83 -10.50 7.99 19.85
C GLU A 83 -10.41 9.51 20.06
N GLU A 84 -9.34 10.02 20.67
CA GLU A 84 -9.15 11.47 20.89
C GLU A 84 -8.77 12.25 19.62
N ARG A 85 -8.49 11.58 18.50
CA ARG A 85 -8.14 12.20 17.21
C ARG A 85 -9.30 12.29 16.22
N ASN A 86 -10.52 12.00 16.67
CA ASN A 86 -11.77 12.18 15.91
C ASN A 86 -12.54 13.46 16.30
N VAL A 87 -11.87 14.46 16.87
CA VAL A 87 -12.40 15.83 17.04
C VAL A 87 -11.59 16.80 16.21
#